data_AF-A0A1A5ZYQ8-F1
#
_entry.id   AF-A0A1A5ZYQ8-F1
#
_cell.length_a   1.000
_cell.length_b   1.000
_cell.length_c   1.000
_cell.angle_alpha   90.00
_cell.angle_beta   90.00
_cell.angle_gamma   90.00
#
_symmetry.space_group_name_H-M   'P 1'
#
loop_
_entity.id
_entity.type
_entity.pdbx_description
1 polymer ?
#
loop_
_entity_poly.entity_id
_entity_poly.type
_entity_poly.pdbx_seq_one_letter_code
_entity_poly.pdbx_strand_id
1 'polypeptide(L)'
;MSSLNPTPTPTPAHTPTPIPHRKPGEIECWGHRGASAHLPENTLASFRAAIKEGCDGIESDVHATSDGVVLMFHDPTLDRTTDGKGLIKNQPWKGVIENVRTVKEPIQPIPLFEELIALLMEPENQHVTLNIDCKMQNDPERLFPEMARIIAKYPNNAQTLSPRIILGLWHPLFIQPAYKYLPNCTRYHIGFSIPIIKSYFWKYCRGFSVCFPILMSAEGQKFISECREKGKEVTVWTVNDENEMRTAISWGVKAVLTDRVGKFVELKQAIVEDAAQMKISGLSRLTFPWSSWRYYSVAHVTIRSLGGMYLKAHGQLYDPNPGSDPTPTLTPDLSAPTSSNTDTPSPSATSGPLTTSSSPSTSPINTPIATLGNDISQSAPSSPFPSSSASASAPLTTTPPTPPTTTTTNSTLRRLSLTISPDFLMRENPE
;
A
#
# COMPACT_ATOMS: atom_id res chain seq x y z
N MET A 1 12.31 -49.63 -26.66
CA MET A 1 10.90 -49.22 -26.45
C MET A 1 10.84 -48.51 -25.11
N SER A 2 10.94 -47.18 -25.11
CA SER A 2 10.84 -46.38 -23.87
C SER A 2 9.40 -46.33 -23.41
N SER A 3 9.14 -46.72 -22.16
CA SER A 3 7.83 -46.58 -21.52
C SER A 3 7.51 -45.11 -21.30
N LEU A 4 6.44 -44.64 -21.93
CA LEU A 4 5.84 -43.33 -21.65
C LEU A 4 5.26 -43.38 -20.23
N ASN A 5 5.75 -42.51 -19.34
CA ASN A 5 5.10 -42.27 -18.05
C ASN A 5 3.70 -41.67 -18.30
N PRO A 6 2.66 -42.13 -17.57
CA PRO A 6 1.32 -41.57 -17.71
C PRO A 6 1.31 -40.10 -17.28
N THR A 7 0.69 -39.27 -18.12
CA THR A 7 0.39 -37.86 -17.85
C THR A 7 -0.37 -37.73 -16.52
N PRO A 8 0.04 -36.84 -15.59
CA PRO A 8 -0.67 -36.66 -14.33
C PRO A 8 -2.10 -36.20 -14.62
N THR A 9 -3.06 -36.93 -14.06
CA THR A 9 -4.48 -36.60 -14.14
C THR A 9 -4.72 -35.25 -13.44
N PRO A 10 -5.49 -34.32 -14.04
CA PRO A 10 -5.78 -33.04 -13.42
C PRO A 10 -6.48 -33.25 -12.06
N THR A 11 -5.87 -32.72 -11.00
CA THR A 11 -6.47 -32.64 -9.67
C THR A 11 -7.84 -31.95 -9.77
N PRO A 12 -8.91 -32.48 -9.15
CA PRO A 12 -10.22 -31.83 -9.19
C PRO A 12 -10.08 -30.38 -8.69
N ALA A 13 -10.59 -29.42 -9.46
CA ALA A 13 -10.59 -28.01 -9.07
C ALA A 13 -11.23 -27.88 -7.67
N HIS A 14 -10.41 -27.52 -6.67
CA HIS A 14 -10.90 -27.26 -5.32
C HIS A 14 -11.98 -26.18 -5.41
N THR A 15 -13.23 -26.55 -5.15
CA THR A 15 -14.31 -25.58 -5.08
C THR A 15 -14.02 -24.68 -3.87
N PRO A 16 -13.87 -23.35 -4.05
CA PRO A 16 -13.52 -22.46 -2.95
C PRO A 16 -14.55 -22.58 -1.83
N THR A 17 -14.09 -22.73 -0.59
CA THR A 17 -14.97 -22.73 0.59
C THR A 17 -15.52 -21.32 0.79
N PRO A 18 -16.85 -21.14 0.92
CA PRO A 18 -17.44 -19.86 1.27
C PRO A 18 -16.85 -19.29 2.57
N ILE A 19 -16.65 -17.98 2.63
CA ILE A 19 -16.22 -17.29 3.85
C ILE A 19 -17.46 -17.01 4.70
N PRO A 20 -17.50 -17.28 6.01
CA PRO A 20 -18.60 -16.82 6.85
C PRO A 20 -18.65 -15.27 6.90
N HIS A 21 -19.81 -14.71 7.26
CA HIS A 21 -19.85 -13.28 7.58
C HIS A 21 -19.03 -13.02 8.84
N ARG A 22 -18.07 -12.10 8.75
CA ARG A 22 -17.16 -11.78 9.86
C ARG A 22 -17.86 -10.92 10.90
N LYS A 23 -17.68 -11.29 12.16
CA LYS A 23 -18.12 -10.49 13.30
C LYS A 23 -17.23 -9.25 13.44
N PRO A 24 -17.69 -8.17 14.10
CA PRO A 24 -16.91 -6.95 14.26
C PRO A 24 -15.47 -7.16 14.79
N GLY A 25 -15.28 -8.06 15.77
CA GLY A 25 -13.95 -8.36 16.32
C GLY A 25 -13.01 -9.12 15.38
N GLU A 26 -13.53 -9.68 14.29
CA GLU A 26 -12.76 -10.41 13.27
C GLU A 26 -12.34 -9.52 12.08
N ILE A 27 -12.76 -8.25 12.08
CA ILE A 27 -12.40 -7.28 11.04
C ILE A 27 -11.04 -6.67 11.37
N GLU A 28 -10.10 -6.77 10.43
CA GLU A 28 -8.75 -6.26 10.62
C GLU A 28 -8.68 -4.75 10.42
N CYS A 29 -7.85 -4.08 11.21
CA CYS A 29 -7.46 -2.69 11.04
C CYS A 29 -6.13 -2.62 10.30
N TRP A 30 -6.11 -2.07 9.09
CA TRP A 30 -4.88 -1.87 8.34
C TRP A 30 -4.53 -0.37 8.29
N GLY A 31 -3.33 -0.01 8.73
CA GLY A 31 -2.86 1.39 8.69
C GLY A 31 -2.49 1.78 7.26
N HIS A 32 -3.30 2.66 6.65
CA HIS A 32 -3.07 3.15 5.29
C HIS A 32 -1.86 4.08 5.28
N ARG A 33 -0.77 3.59 4.67
CA ARG A 33 0.57 4.22 4.71
C ARG A 33 1.09 4.40 6.16
N GLY A 34 0.68 3.51 7.06
CA GLY A 34 0.89 3.58 8.51
C GLY A 34 -0.14 4.44 9.24
N ALA A 35 0.25 5.14 10.31
CA ALA A 35 -0.57 6.09 11.07
C ALA A 35 -0.54 7.49 10.42
N SER A 36 -0.87 7.55 9.13
CA SER A 36 -0.64 8.70 8.24
C SER A 36 -1.46 9.95 8.59
N ALA A 37 -2.55 9.81 9.36
CA ALA A 37 -3.34 10.95 9.81
C ALA A 37 -2.49 11.97 10.59
N HIS A 38 -1.57 11.51 11.43
CA HIS A 38 -0.77 12.41 12.29
C HIS A 38 0.75 12.27 12.10
N LEU A 39 1.22 11.30 11.32
CA LEU A 39 2.63 11.14 10.96
C LEU A 39 2.85 11.24 9.44
N PRO A 40 4.08 11.45 8.96
CA PRO A 40 4.38 11.42 7.53
C PRO A 40 4.09 10.02 6.97
N GLU A 41 3.24 9.97 5.94
CA GLU A 41 2.86 8.72 5.25
C GLU A 41 4.07 7.95 4.73
N ASN A 42 3.96 6.61 4.68
CA ASN A 42 5.00 5.72 4.15
C ASN A 42 6.38 5.93 4.82
N THR A 43 6.41 6.04 6.15
CA THR A 43 7.64 6.17 6.95
C THR A 43 7.74 5.12 8.04
N LEU A 44 8.96 4.78 8.48
CA LEU A 44 9.15 3.87 9.62
C LEU A 44 8.48 4.40 10.90
N ALA A 45 8.48 5.72 11.12
CA ALA A 45 7.76 6.29 12.26
C ALA A 45 6.24 6.03 12.17
N SER A 46 5.65 6.25 11.00
CA SER A 46 4.22 6.00 10.73
C SER A 46 3.86 4.52 10.89
N PHE A 47 4.71 3.62 10.39
CA PHE A 47 4.51 2.17 10.52
C PHE A 47 4.60 1.70 11.97
N ARG A 48 5.64 2.12 12.71
CA ARG A 48 5.80 1.76 14.13
C ARG A 48 4.64 2.30 14.98
N ALA A 49 4.17 3.50 14.69
CA ALA A 49 3.00 4.07 15.37
C ALA A 49 1.72 3.28 15.10
N ALA A 50 1.45 2.90 13.84
CA ALA A 50 0.28 2.07 13.51
C ALA A 50 0.28 0.73 14.25
N ILE A 51 1.44 0.05 14.32
CA ILE A 51 1.58 -1.21 15.06
C ILE A 51 1.32 -0.97 16.55
N LYS A 52 1.90 0.09 17.13
CA LYS A 52 1.70 0.44 18.53
C LYS A 52 0.24 0.77 18.86
N GLU A 53 -0.49 1.35 17.90
CA GLU A 53 -1.93 1.64 18.00
C GLU A 53 -2.82 0.39 17.83
N GLY A 54 -2.21 -0.78 17.55
CA GLY A 54 -2.91 -2.05 17.50
C GLY A 54 -3.47 -2.40 16.12
N CYS A 55 -2.84 -1.93 15.03
CA CYS A 55 -3.22 -2.40 13.71
C CYS A 55 -2.91 -3.90 13.54
N ASP A 56 -3.76 -4.57 12.77
CA ASP A 56 -3.57 -5.97 12.36
C ASP A 56 -2.68 -6.06 11.11
N GLY A 57 -2.55 -4.94 10.38
CA GLY A 57 -1.73 -4.84 9.18
C GLY A 57 -1.31 -3.42 8.84
N ILE A 58 -0.37 -3.31 7.91
CA ILE A 58 0.09 -2.07 7.29
C ILE A 58 -0.25 -2.16 5.81
N GLU A 59 -0.80 -1.08 5.26
CA GLU A 59 -0.77 -0.85 3.82
C GLU A 59 0.35 0.16 3.50
N SER A 60 1.03 -0.06 2.38
CA SER A 60 2.08 0.82 1.89
C SER A 60 2.20 0.73 0.38
N ASP A 61 2.77 1.77 -0.22
CA ASP A 61 3.01 1.87 -1.66
C ASP A 61 4.48 1.64 -2.01
N VAL A 62 4.76 1.10 -3.20
CA VAL A 62 6.14 0.84 -3.63
C VAL A 62 6.50 1.48 -4.96
N HIS A 63 7.72 2.04 -5.04
CA HIS A 63 8.38 2.42 -6.30
C HIS A 63 9.81 1.90 -6.37
N ALA A 64 10.28 1.69 -7.60
CA ALA A 64 11.68 1.43 -7.90
C ALA A 64 12.38 2.69 -8.48
N THR A 65 13.56 2.98 -7.96
CA THR A 65 14.49 4.00 -8.48
C THR A 65 15.19 3.53 -9.77
N SER A 66 15.88 4.44 -10.47
CA SER A 66 16.51 4.09 -11.76
C SER A 66 17.63 3.06 -11.63
N ASP A 67 18.34 3.04 -10.50
CA ASP A 67 19.37 2.08 -10.12
C ASP A 67 18.82 0.84 -9.38
N GLY A 68 17.49 0.70 -9.31
CA GLY A 68 16.82 -0.53 -8.89
C GLY A 68 16.57 -0.67 -7.39
N VAL A 69 16.84 0.35 -6.58
CA VAL A 69 16.47 0.36 -5.15
C VAL A 69 14.96 0.53 -5.00
N VAL A 70 14.35 -0.31 -4.17
CA VAL A 70 12.91 -0.34 -3.90
C VAL A 70 12.60 0.41 -2.60
N LEU A 71 11.74 1.42 -2.69
CA LEU A 71 11.41 2.34 -1.60
C LEU A 71 9.90 2.47 -1.39
N MET A 72 9.49 2.86 -0.19
CA MET A 72 8.08 3.00 0.18
C MET A 72 7.62 4.42 -0.05
N PHE A 73 6.72 4.62 -1.02
CA PHE A 73 6.27 5.96 -1.41
C PHE A 73 5.01 5.90 -2.27
N HIS A 74 4.07 6.82 -2.07
CA HIS A 74 2.78 6.77 -2.77
C HIS A 74 2.85 7.28 -4.21
N ASP A 75 3.31 8.52 -4.38
CA ASP A 75 3.29 9.21 -5.68
C ASP A 75 4.45 8.72 -6.56
N PRO A 76 4.32 8.75 -7.89
CA PRO A 76 5.47 8.47 -8.76
C PRO A 76 6.54 9.58 -8.72
N THR A 77 6.23 10.71 -8.08
CA THR A 77 7.09 11.90 -7.96
C THR A 77 7.32 12.26 -6.49
N LEU A 78 8.50 12.77 -6.15
CA LEU A 78 8.89 13.14 -4.78
C LEU A 78 8.17 14.40 -4.25
N ASP A 79 7.56 15.17 -5.14
CA ASP A 79 7.21 16.58 -4.95
C ASP A 79 6.28 16.90 -3.78
N ARG A 80 5.30 16.03 -3.49
CA ARG A 80 4.19 16.34 -2.57
C ARG A 80 4.59 16.23 -1.10
N THR A 81 5.31 15.17 -0.73
CA THR A 81 5.55 14.82 0.69
C THR A 81 7.00 14.96 1.11
N THR A 82 7.88 15.41 0.21
CA THR A 82 9.31 15.55 0.48
C THR A 82 9.88 16.86 -0.05
N ASP A 83 11.11 17.17 0.38
CA ASP A 83 11.91 18.27 -0.16
C ASP A 83 12.50 17.97 -1.55
N GLY A 84 12.42 16.72 -2.02
CA GLY A 84 12.82 16.28 -3.35
C GLY A 84 11.84 16.70 -4.46
N LYS A 85 12.25 16.47 -5.72
CA LYS A 85 11.46 16.80 -6.92
C LYS A 85 11.63 15.75 -8.02
N GLY A 86 10.62 15.62 -8.87
CA GLY A 86 10.67 14.82 -10.09
C GLY A 86 10.33 13.34 -9.88
N LEU A 87 10.34 12.60 -10.99
CA LEU A 87 9.95 11.19 -11.05
C LEU A 87 10.99 10.29 -10.36
N ILE A 88 10.52 9.40 -9.50
CA ILE A 88 11.36 8.44 -8.76
C ILE A 88 12.07 7.50 -9.74
N LYS A 89 11.35 6.95 -10.72
CA LYS A 89 11.89 6.01 -11.71
C LYS A 89 13.03 6.55 -12.59
N ASN A 90 13.21 7.87 -12.62
CA ASN A 90 14.24 8.54 -13.42
C ASN A 90 15.49 8.91 -12.61
N GLN A 91 15.50 8.68 -11.30
CA GLN A 91 16.55 9.12 -10.40
C GLN A 91 17.15 7.93 -9.64
N PRO A 92 18.48 7.90 -9.44
CA PRO A 92 19.09 6.86 -8.65
C PRO A 92 18.81 7.09 -7.16
N TRP A 93 18.85 6.03 -6.37
CA TRP A 93 18.86 6.16 -4.92
C TRP A 93 20.14 6.85 -4.44
N LYS A 94 21.29 6.30 -4.87
CA LYS A 94 22.60 6.73 -4.41
C LYS A 94 22.91 8.15 -4.88
N GLY A 95 23.30 9.02 -3.95
CA GLY A 95 23.66 10.41 -4.16
C GLY A 95 22.49 11.36 -4.41
N VAL A 96 21.26 10.85 -4.58
CA VAL A 96 20.08 11.68 -4.89
C VAL A 96 18.96 11.41 -3.88
N ILE A 97 18.23 10.31 -4.02
CA ILE A 97 17.03 10.07 -3.19
C ILE A 97 17.40 9.74 -1.73
N GLU A 98 18.57 9.16 -1.46
CA GLU A 98 19.01 8.85 -0.09
C GLU A 98 19.10 10.10 0.83
N ASN A 99 19.23 11.29 0.23
CA ASN A 99 19.32 12.56 0.93
C ASN A 99 17.97 13.29 1.05
N VAL A 100 16.93 12.81 0.38
CA VAL A 100 15.58 13.39 0.41
C VAL A 100 14.92 13.12 1.76
N ARG A 101 14.15 14.10 2.25
CA ARG A 101 13.47 14.04 3.55
C ARG A 101 12.00 14.39 3.42
N THR A 102 11.17 13.82 4.29
CA THR A 102 9.77 14.18 4.41
C THR A 102 9.62 15.65 4.82
N VAL A 103 8.52 16.30 4.41
CA VAL A 103 8.21 17.69 4.85
C VAL A 103 7.31 17.75 6.08
N LYS A 104 6.56 16.67 6.36
CA LYS A 104 5.73 16.54 7.56
C LYS A 104 6.58 15.99 8.70
N GLU A 105 6.43 16.56 9.89
CA GLU A 105 7.14 16.15 11.10
C GLU A 105 6.67 14.77 11.60
N PRO A 106 7.58 13.92 12.12
CA PRO A 106 9.03 14.15 12.20
C PRO A 106 9.71 14.02 10.83
N ILE A 107 10.57 14.99 10.49
CA ILE A 107 11.39 14.97 9.27
C ILE A 107 12.31 13.73 9.28
N GLN A 108 12.19 12.89 8.25
CA GLN A 108 12.91 11.62 8.19
C GLN A 108 13.17 11.17 6.75
N PRO A 109 14.09 10.22 6.50
CA PRO A 109 14.30 9.65 5.18
C PRO A 109 13.08 8.84 4.69
N ILE A 110 13.00 8.67 3.38
CA ILE A 110 12.07 7.71 2.75
C ILE A 110 12.57 6.29 3.08
N PRO A 111 11.74 5.41 3.67
CA PRO A 111 12.19 4.08 4.02
C PRO A 111 12.28 3.17 2.80
N LEU A 112 13.23 2.26 2.85
CA LEU A 112 13.40 1.19 1.88
C LEU A 112 12.43 0.04 2.16
N PHE A 113 12.09 -0.73 1.12
CA PHE A 113 11.33 -1.97 1.29
C PHE A 113 12.05 -2.93 2.25
N GLU A 114 13.37 -3.00 2.19
CA GLU A 114 14.18 -3.83 3.10
C GLU A 114 14.03 -3.42 4.56
N GLU A 115 13.92 -2.13 4.86
CA GLU A 115 13.73 -1.63 6.23
C GLU A 115 12.33 -1.96 6.75
N LEU A 116 11.30 -1.86 5.90
CA LEU A 116 9.95 -2.29 6.25
C LEU A 116 9.88 -3.82 6.49
N ILE A 117 10.55 -4.62 5.66
CA ILE A 117 10.61 -6.07 5.90
C ILE A 117 11.35 -6.36 7.21
N ALA A 118 12.45 -5.66 7.52
CA ALA A 118 13.15 -5.81 8.80
C ALA A 118 12.22 -5.49 9.99
N LEU A 119 11.45 -4.40 9.91
CA LEU A 119 10.44 -4.05 10.90
C LEU A 119 9.42 -5.18 11.12
N LEU A 120 8.88 -5.77 10.04
CA LEU A 120 7.90 -6.88 10.14
C LEU A 120 8.50 -8.19 10.65
N MET A 121 9.83 -8.32 10.62
CA MET A 121 10.55 -9.48 11.12
C MET A 121 10.99 -9.34 12.58
N GLU A 122 10.77 -8.18 13.21
CA GLU A 122 10.90 -8.04 14.66
C GLU A 122 9.94 -9.02 15.39
N PRO A 123 10.35 -9.66 16.50
CA PRO A 123 9.55 -10.68 17.19
C PRO A 123 8.14 -10.23 17.60
N GLU A 124 7.99 -8.99 18.03
CA GLU A 124 6.72 -8.36 18.41
C GLU A 124 5.78 -8.14 17.21
N ASN A 125 6.32 -8.03 16.00
CA ASN A 125 5.58 -7.63 14.80
C ASN A 125 5.17 -8.83 13.92
N GLN A 126 5.37 -10.07 14.39
CA GLN A 126 5.05 -11.28 13.63
C GLN A 126 3.55 -11.43 13.28
N HIS A 127 2.68 -10.72 13.99
CA HIS A 127 1.24 -10.69 13.76
C HIS A 127 0.82 -9.78 12.59
N VAL A 128 1.70 -8.84 12.19
CA VAL A 128 1.36 -7.78 11.23
C VAL A 128 1.38 -8.32 9.80
N THR A 129 0.30 -8.09 9.07
CA THR A 129 0.19 -8.33 7.62
C THR A 129 0.63 -7.07 6.85
N LEU A 130 1.28 -7.23 5.71
CA LEU A 130 1.66 -6.14 4.82
C LEU A 130 0.90 -6.22 3.49
N ASN A 131 0.07 -5.22 3.19
CA ASN A 131 -0.47 -4.99 1.84
C ASN A 131 0.44 -4.00 1.11
N ILE A 132 1.01 -4.39 -0.04
CA ILE A 132 1.88 -3.52 -0.84
C ILE A 132 1.21 -3.16 -2.17
N ASP A 133 1.02 -1.87 -2.39
CA ASP A 133 0.46 -1.33 -3.61
C ASP A 133 1.48 -1.27 -4.76
N CYS A 134 1.38 -2.25 -5.65
CA CYS A 134 2.20 -2.40 -6.84
C CYS A 134 1.65 -1.54 -7.97
N LYS A 135 2.08 -0.27 -8.01
CA LYS A 135 1.52 0.73 -8.93
C LYS A 135 1.98 0.56 -10.37
N MET A 136 1.10 0.92 -11.30
CA MET A 136 1.30 0.78 -12.75
C MET A 136 2.48 1.57 -13.34
N GLN A 137 3.08 2.48 -12.58
CA GLN A 137 4.29 3.21 -12.99
C GLN A 137 5.57 2.36 -12.83
N ASN A 138 5.49 1.24 -12.12
CA ASN A 138 6.59 0.30 -11.96
C ASN A 138 6.68 -0.68 -13.14
N ASP A 139 7.90 -1.12 -13.42
CA ASP A 139 8.16 -2.30 -14.24
C ASP A 139 8.16 -3.54 -13.33
N PRO A 140 7.19 -4.47 -13.45
CA PRO A 140 7.11 -5.64 -12.59
C PRO A 140 8.27 -6.62 -12.78
N GLU A 141 8.90 -6.63 -13.96
CA GLU A 141 10.07 -7.48 -14.25
C GLU A 141 11.35 -6.93 -13.61
N ARG A 142 11.33 -5.71 -13.09
CA ARG A 142 12.41 -5.14 -12.26
C ARG A 142 12.04 -5.12 -10.77
N LEU A 143 10.81 -4.73 -10.46
CA LEU A 143 10.33 -4.58 -9.08
C LEU A 143 10.31 -5.91 -8.33
N PHE A 144 9.67 -6.94 -8.90
CA PHE A 144 9.45 -8.18 -8.16
C PHE A 144 10.69 -9.05 -7.94
N PRO A 145 11.65 -9.16 -8.88
CA PRO A 145 12.92 -9.83 -8.58
C PRO A 145 13.67 -9.19 -7.42
N GLU A 146 13.67 -7.87 -7.33
CA GLU A 146 14.35 -7.17 -6.24
C GLU A 146 13.63 -7.35 -4.90
N MET A 147 12.30 -7.29 -4.89
CA MET A 147 11.52 -7.64 -3.71
C MET A 147 11.76 -9.11 -3.28
N ALA A 148 11.81 -10.04 -4.23
CA ALA A 148 12.09 -11.44 -3.96
C ALA A 148 13.50 -11.64 -3.38
N ARG A 149 14.50 -10.91 -3.91
CA ARG A 149 15.87 -10.90 -3.37
C ARG A 149 15.93 -10.44 -1.92
N ILE A 150 15.17 -9.39 -1.57
CA ILE A 150 15.08 -8.87 -0.20
C ILE A 150 14.38 -9.88 0.73
N ILE A 151 13.25 -10.44 0.31
CA ILE A 151 12.50 -11.46 1.07
C ILE A 151 13.36 -12.72 1.30
N ALA A 152 14.15 -13.13 0.30
CA ALA A 152 15.01 -14.31 0.36
C ALA A 152 16.14 -14.20 1.40
N LYS A 153 16.46 -12.99 1.91
CA LYS A 153 17.42 -12.81 3.01
C LYS A 153 16.95 -13.46 4.32
N TYR A 154 15.65 -13.70 4.47
CA TYR A 154 15.07 -14.27 5.68
C TYR A 154 14.87 -15.79 5.53
N PRO A 155 15.47 -16.62 6.40
CA PRO A 155 15.26 -18.06 6.39
C PRO A 155 13.78 -18.43 6.61
N ASN A 156 13.32 -19.49 5.94
CA ASN A 156 11.92 -19.96 6.01
C ASN A 156 10.89 -18.88 5.63
N ASN A 157 11.27 -17.86 4.85
CA ASN A 157 10.39 -16.76 4.45
C ASN A 157 9.07 -17.26 3.83
N ALA A 158 9.10 -18.37 3.09
CA ALA A 158 7.90 -18.96 2.48
C ALA A 158 6.83 -19.34 3.52
N GLN A 159 7.21 -19.63 4.76
CA GLN A 159 6.31 -19.97 5.86
C GLN A 159 6.09 -18.80 6.81
N THR A 160 7.11 -17.97 7.06
CA THR A 160 7.09 -16.96 8.13
C THR A 160 6.84 -15.53 7.65
N LEU A 161 7.13 -15.22 6.39
CA LEU A 161 7.08 -13.85 5.86
C LEU A 161 6.14 -13.73 4.65
N SER A 162 6.37 -14.49 3.56
CA SER A 162 5.58 -14.39 2.34
C SER A 162 4.08 -14.55 2.54
N PRO A 163 3.57 -15.44 3.42
CA PRO A 163 2.14 -15.54 3.68
C PRO A 163 1.53 -14.26 4.31
N ARG A 164 2.36 -13.43 4.96
CA ARG A 164 1.97 -12.13 5.53
C ARG A 164 2.08 -10.98 4.54
N ILE A 165 2.61 -11.21 3.32
CA ILE A 165 2.72 -10.19 2.29
C ILE A 165 1.60 -10.39 1.26
N ILE A 166 0.81 -9.35 1.07
CA ILE A 166 -0.24 -9.22 0.07
C ILE A 166 0.24 -8.23 -0.99
N LEU A 167 0.34 -8.69 -2.23
CA LEU A 167 0.62 -7.84 -3.40
C LEU A 167 -0.69 -7.24 -3.90
N GLY A 168 -0.87 -5.93 -3.73
CA GLY A 168 -1.96 -5.13 -4.29
C GLY A 168 -1.67 -4.76 -5.74
N LEU A 169 -2.27 -5.49 -6.68
CA LEU A 169 -2.00 -5.34 -8.11
C LEU A 169 -2.95 -4.32 -8.75
N TRP A 170 -2.41 -3.16 -9.16
CA TRP A 170 -3.18 -2.13 -9.85
C TRP A 170 -3.49 -2.49 -11.31
N HIS A 171 -2.64 -3.27 -11.98
CA HIS A 171 -2.75 -3.55 -13.42
C HIS A 171 -2.52 -5.05 -13.74
N PRO A 172 -3.23 -5.65 -14.73
CA PRO A 172 -3.08 -7.07 -15.08
C PRO A 172 -1.65 -7.49 -15.46
N LEU A 173 -0.84 -6.53 -15.95
CA LEU A 173 0.58 -6.74 -16.28
C LEU A 173 1.41 -7.26 -15.10
N PHE A 174 0.98 -7.04 -13.85
CA PHE A 174 1.67 -7.53 -12.67
C PHE A 174 1.34 -8.99 -12.34
N ILE A 175 0.27 -9.56 -12.91
CA ILE A 175 -0.22 -10.90 -12.51
C ILE A 175 0.85 -11.97 -12.77
N GLN A 176 1.33 -12.10 -14.01
CA GLN A 176 2.30 -13.14 -14.36
C GLN A 176 3.64 -12.96 -13.65
N PRO A 177 4.25 -11.76 -13.61
CA PRO A 177 5.46 -11.53 -12.82
C PRO A 177 5.27 -11.84 -11.33
N ALA A 178 4.11 -11.55 -10.73
CA ALA A 178 3.84 -11.87 -9.33
C ALA A 178 3.84 -13.39 -9.08
N TYR A 179 3.26 -14.19 -9.98
CA TYR A 179 3.34 -15.65 -9.90
C TYR A 179 4.76 -16.18 -10.11
N LYS A 180 5.51 -15.55 -11.03
CA LYS A 180 6.88 -15.97 -11.39
C LYS A 180 7.88 -15.73 -10.25
N TYR A 181 7.88 -14.54 -9.66
CA TYR A 181 8.93 -14.13 -8.71
C TYR A 181 8.50 -14.21 -7.24
N LEU A 182 7.22 -14.06 -6.95
CA LEU A 182 6.68 -14.02 -5.58
C LEU A 182 5.51 -15.03 -5.41
N PRO A 183 5.70 -16.33 -5.75
CA PRO A 183 4.62 -17.30 -5.80
C PRO A 183 3.91 -17.48 -4.45
N ASN A 184 4.66 -17.38 -3.35
CA ASN A 184 4.17 -17.57 -1.99
C ASN A 184 3.47 -16.35 -1.39
N CYS A 185 3.55 -15.18 -2.02
CA CYS A 185 2.82 -14.00 -1.57
C CYS A 185 1.35 -14.08 -1.99
N THR A 186 0.46 -13.59 -1.15
CA THR A 186 -0.96 -13.46 -1.52
C THR A 186 -1.11 -12.34 -2.55
N ARG A 187 -2.07 -12.45 -3.46
CA ARG A 187 -2.32 -11.46 -4.53
C ARG A 187 -3.73 -10.93 -4.42
N TYR A 188 -3.86 -9.62 -4.24
CA TYR A 188 -5.12 -8.89 -4.34
C TYR A 188 -5.08 -7.99 -5.58
N HIS A 189 -6.25 -7.68 -6.14
CA HIS A 189 -6.36 -6.49 -6.97
C HIS A 189 -6.75 -5.31 -6.10
N ILE A 190 -6.13 -4.16 -6.35
CA ILE A 190 -6.56 -2.89 -5.79
C ILE A 190 -7.08 -1.97 -6.90
N GLY A 191 -8.26 -1.38 -6.66
CA GLY A 191 -8.86 -0.46 -7.61
C GLY A 191 -10.30 -0.11 -7.29
N PHE A 192 -10.98 0.43 -8.31
CA PHE A 192 -12.27 1.09 -8.16
C PHE A 192 -13.29 0.66 -9.23
N SER A 193 -13.12 -0.54 -9.80
CA SER A 193 -13.99 -1.04 -10.87
C SER A 193 -14.26 -2.54 -10.74
N ILE A 194 -15.47 -2.89 -10.32
CA ILE A 194 -15.97 -4.26 -10.25
C ILE A 194 -15.90 -4.98 -11.61
N PRO A 195 -16.26 -4.35 -12.75
CA PRO A 195 -16.10 -4.99 -14.06
C PRO A 195 -14.65 -5.35 -14.40
N ILE A 196 -13.69 -4.49 -14.06
CA ILE A 196 -12.26 -4.77 -14.26
C ILE A 196 -11.84 -5.95 -13.37
N ILE A 197 -12.26 -5.96 -12.11
CA ILE A 197 -12.04 -7.08 -11.20
C ILE A 197 -12.52 -8.39 -11.83
N LYS A 198 -13.78 -8.43 -12.26
CA LYS A 198 -14.40 -9.63 -12.83
C LYS A 198 -13.72 -10.11 -14.09
N SER A 199 -13.29 -9.19 -14.95
CA SER A 199 -12.72 -9.51 -16.26
C SER A 199 -11.28 -9.98 -16.18
N TYR A 200 -10.47 -9.38 -15.30
CA TYR A 200 -9.00 -9.54 -15.35
C TYR A 200 -8.38 -10.12 -14.09
N PHE A 201 -9.00 -9.96 -12.92
CA PHE A 201 -8.36 -10.31 -11.64
C PHE A 201 -9.08 -11.44 -10.92
N TRP A 202 -10.34 -11.70 -11.23
CA TRP A 202 -11.18 -12.65 -10.52
C TRP A 202 -10.58 -14.05 -10.42
N LYS A 203 -10.01 -14.54 -11.52
CA LYS A 203 -9.37 -15.85 -11.58
C LYS A 203 -8.06 -15.91 -10.78
N TYR A 204 -7.30 -14.81 -10.79
CA TYR A 204 -5.89 -14.81 -10.37
C TYR A 204 -5.65 -14.28 -8.96
N CYS A 205 -6.59 -13.53 -8.38
CA CYS A 205 -6.45 -12.91 -7.06
C CYS A 205 -7.27 -13.64 -6.00
N ARG A 206 -6.74 -13.72 -4.78
CA ARG A 206 -7.43 -14.27 -3.60
C ARG A 206 -8.47 -13.30 -3.04
N GLY A 207 -8.23 -12.00 -3.18
CA GLY A 207 -9.12 -10.96 -2.69
C GLY A 207 -9.00 -9.66 -3.47
N PHE A 208 -9.79 -8.68 -3.05
CA PHE A 208 -9.94 -7.40 -3.73
C PHE A 208 -9.98 -6.26 -2.71
N SER A 209 -9.08 -5.30 -2.87
CA SER A 209 -9.04 -4.05 -2.10
C SER A 209 -9.74 -2.95 -2.88
N VAL A 210 -10.94 -2.58 -2.45
CA VAL A 210 -11.83 -1.72 -3.25
C VAL A 210 -12.17 -0.44 -2.52
N CYS A 211 -12.23 0.68 -3.24
CA CYS A 211 -12.56 1.94 -2.60
C CYS A 211 -14.00 1.96 -2.04
N PHE A 212 -14.19 2.59 -0.88
CA PHE A 212 -15.43 2.59 -0.10
C PHE A 212 -16.68 3.00 -0.90
N PRO A 213 -16.67 4.08 -1.71
CA PRO A 213 -17.86 4.51 -2.45
C PRO A 213 -18.37 3.46 -3.45
N ILE A 214 -17.48 2.67 -4.06
CA ILE A 214 -17.87 1.61 -5.00
C ILE A 214 -18.62 0.51 -4.27
N LEU A 215 -18.17 0.13 -3.07
CA LEU A 215 -18.79 -0.90 -2.25
C LEU A 215 -20.15 -0.48 -1.67
N MET A 216 -20.37 0.83 -1.47
CA MET A 216 -21.67 1.34 -1.00
C MET A 216 -22.83 1.10 -1.97
N SER A 217 -22.55 0.98 -3.27
CA SER A 217 -23.58 0.78 -4.29
C SER A 217 -24.27 -0.58 -4.17
N ALA A 218 -25.46 -0.74 -4.76
CA ALA A 218 -26.12 -2.05 -4.83
C ALA A 218 -25.27 -3.10 -5.57
N GLU A 219 -24.52 -2.68 -6.60
CA GLU A 219 -23.53 -3.52 -7.28
C GLU A 219 -22.39 -3.92 -6.33
N GLY A 220 -21.90 -2.99 -5.53
CA GLY A 220 -20.88 -3.22 -4.50
C GLY A 220 -21.32 -4.21 -3.42
N GLN A 221 -22.54 -4.06 -2.89
CA GLN A 221 -23.10 -4.98 -1.90
C GLN A 221 -23.31 -6.39 -2.47
N LYS A 222 -23.75 -6.48 -3.73
CA LYS A 222 -23.83 -7.76 -4.45
C LYS A 222 -22.44 -8.37 -4.63
N PHE A 223 -21.45 -7.56 -4.98
CA PHE A 223 -20.07 -7.99 -5.15
C PHE A 223 -19.45 -8.54 -3.86
N ILE A 224 -19.68 -7.88 -2.71
CA ILE A 224 -19.25 -8.39 -1.40
C ILE A 224 -19.84 -9.77 -1.12
N SER A 225 -21.14 -9.95 -1.40
CA SER A 225 -21.84 -11.21 -1.19
C SER A 225 -21.31 -12.32 -2.10
N GLU A 226 -21.10 -12.02 -3.38
CA GLU A 226 -20.52 -12.94 -4.36
C GLU A 226 -19.08 -13.34 -3.99
N CYS A 227 -18.26 -12.39 -3.53
CA CYS A 227 -16.91 -12.68 -3.05
C CYS A 227 -16.96 -13.67 -1.88
N ARG A 228 -17.83 -13.41 -0.91
CA ARG A 228 -18.03 -14.27 0.25
C ARG A 228 -18.41 -15.70 -0.14
N GLU A 229 -19.40 -15.86 -1.02
CA GLU A 229 -19.84 -17.15 -1.55
C GLU A 229 -18.73 -17.92 -2.28
N LYS A 230 -17.80 -17.20 -2.91
CA LYS A 230 -16.72 -17.77 -3.73
C LYS A 230 -15.37 -17.83 -3.01
N GLY A 231 -15.34 -17.66 -1.70
CA GLY A 231 -14.08 -17.77 -0.95
C GLY A 231 -13.10 -16.62 -1.19
N LYS A 232 -13.59 -15.47 -1.69
CA LYS A 232 -12.78 -14.28 -2.01
C LYS A 232 -12.85 -13.25 -0.89
N GLU A 233 -11.70 -12.69 -0.54
CA GLU A 233 -11.61 -11.65 0.49
C GLU A 233 -11.89 -10.27 -0.10
N VAL A 234 -12.48 -9.37 0.68
CA VAL A 234 -12.69 -7.97 0.32
C VAL A 234 -12.09 -7.11 1.41
N THR A 235 -11.28 -6.14 1.04
CA THR A 235 -10.81 -5.06 1.92
C THR A 235 -11.28 -3.73 1.37
N VAL A 236 -11.39 -2.71 2.23
CA VAL A 236 -11.95 -1.41 1.85
C VAL A 236 -11.06 -0.26 2.27
N TRP A 237 -10.87 0.69 1.35
CA TRP A 237 -10.03 1.87 1.52
C TRP A 237 -10.70 3.13 0.94
N THR A 238 -10.26 4.34 1.24
CA THR A 238 -9.59 4.70 2.51
C THR A 238 -10.70 5.25 3.41
N VAL A 239 -10.87 4.65 4.59
CA VAL A 239 -12.04 4.88 5.45
C VAL A 239 -11.61 5.62 6.71
N ASN A 240 -11.93 6.92 6.78
CA ASN A 240 -11.51 7.79 7.88
C ASN A 240 -12.68 8.38 8.67
N ASP A 241 -13.88 8.44 8.08
CA ASP A 241 -15.09 8.85 8.79
C ASP A 241 -15.61 7.72 9.65
N GLU A 242 -16.05 8.05 10.86
CA GLU A 242 -16.48 7.06 11.83
C GLU A 242 -17.75 6.30 11.40
N ASN A 243 -18.69 6.97 10.72
CA ASN A 243 -19.87 6.28 10.24
C ASN A 243 -19.53 5.38 9.04
N GLU A 244 -18.59 5.77 8.19
CA GLU A 244 -18.02 4.89 7.16
C GLU A 244 -17.32 3.68 7.78
N MET A 245 -16.56 3.86 8.87
CA MET A 245 -15.94 2.75 9.62
C MET A 245 -17.00 1.77 10.14
N ARG A 246 -18.04 2.26 10.82
CA ARG A 246 -19.18 1.43 11.27
C ARG A 246 -19.83 0.70 10.09
N THR A 247 -19.99 1.39 8.97
CA THR A 247 -20.58 0.81 7.75
C THR A 247 -19.70 -0.32 7.19
N ALA A 248 -18.40 -0.09 7.08
CA ALA A 248 -17.44 -1.09 6.61
C ALA A 248 -17.39 -2.32 7.53
N ILE A 249 -17.39 -2.11 8.85
CA ILE A 249 -17.49 -3.20 9.84
C ILE A 249 -18.79 -4.02 9.61
N SER A 250 -19.91 -3.35 9.31
CA SER A 250 -21.20 -4.04 9.09
C SER A 250 -21.20 -4.99 7.89
N TRP A 251 -20.36 -4.69 6.89
CA TRP A 251 -20.24 -5.51 5.69
C TRP A 251 -19.52 -6.84 5.93
N GLY A 252 -18.82 -7.01 7.05
CA GLY A 252 -18.04 -8.22 7.32
C GLY A 252 -16.88 -8.42 6.35
N VAL A 253 -16.27 -7.31 5.89
CA VAL A 253 -15.05 -7.31 5.07
C VAL A 253 -13.86 -7.91 5.83
N LYS A 254 -12.78 -8.28 5.14
CA LYS A 254 -11.55 -8.80 5.78
C LYS A 254 -10.86 -7.71 6.59
N ALA A 255 -10.67 -6.53 6.00
CA ALA A 255 -9.95 -5.43 6.63
C ALA A 255 -10.49 -4.07 6.16
N VAL A 256 -10.30 -3.07 7.01
CA VAL A 256 -10.52 -1.65 6.70
C VAL A 256 -9.17 -0.94 6.74
N LEU A 257 -8.86 -0.25 5.64
CA LEU A 257 -7.68 0.59 5.53
C LEU A 257 -8.03 2.01 5.95
N THR A 258 -7.27 2.57 6.88
CA THR A 258 -7.55 3.87 7.49
C THR A 258 -6.26 4.61 7.84
N ASP A 259 -6.29 5.93 7.73
CA ASP A 259 -5.22 6.81 8.22
C ASP A 259 -5.28 6.97 9.75
N ARG A 260 -6.44 6.68 10.34
CA ARG A 260 -6.79 6.90 11.76
C ARG A 260 -6.85 5.57 12.52
N VAL A 261 -5.71 4.88 12.59
CA VAL A 261 -5.57 3.52 13.16
C VAL A 261 -6.15 3.43 14.57
N GLY A 262 -5.64 4.21 15.53
CA GLY A 262 -6.11 4.17 16.92
C GLY A 262 -7.62 4.41 17.04
N LYS A 263 -8.15 5.36 16.27
CA LYS A 263 -9.60 5.64 16.24
C LYS A 263 -10.41 4.41 15.77
N PHE A 264 -9.95 3.72 14.73
CA PHE A 264 -10.63 2.52 14.25
C PHE A 264 -10.56 1.37 15.26
N VAL A 265 -9.39 1.16 15.88
CA VAL A 265 -9.20 0.11 16.89
C VAL A 265 -10.11 0.34 18.10
N GLU A 266 -10.14 1.55 18.64
CA GLU A 266 -11.04 1.93 19.74
C GLU A 266 -12.51 1.73 19.37
N LEU A 267 -12.90 2.18 18.17
CA LEU A 267 -14.26 2.02 17.66
C LEU A 267 -14.68 0.55 17.54
N LYS A 268 -13.80 -0.28 16.95
CA LYS A 268 -14.02 -1.72 16.79
C LYS A 268 -14.21 -2.37 18.16
N GLN A 269 -13.37 -2.05 19.12
CA GLN A 269 -13.46 -2.57 20.49
C GLN A 269 -14.78 -2.17 21.16
N ALA A 270 -15.17 -0.89 21.07
CA ALA A 270 -16.43 -0.41 21.62
C ALA A 270 -17.66 -1.13 21.02
N ILE A 271 -17.63 -1.46 19.72
CA ILE A 271 -18.70 -2.23 19.05
C ILE A 271 -18.74 -3.69 19.52
N VAL A 272 -17.57 -4.29 19.79
CA VAL A 272 -17.48 -5.66 20.32
C VAL A 272 -18.04 -5.72 21.75
N GLU A 273 -17.76 -4.71 22.57
CA GLU A 273 -18.24 -4.61 23.95
C GLU A 273 -19.74 -4.27 24.02
N ASP A 274 -20.20 -3.36 23.16
CA ASP A 274 -21.59 -2.93 23.08
C ASP A 274 -22.05 -2.83 21.61
N ALA A 275 -22.83 -3.82 21.18
CA ALA A 275 -23.38 -3.86 19.83
C ALA A 275 -24.27 -2.63 19.51
N ALA A 276 -24.79 -1.90 20.50
CA ALA A 276 -25.53 -0.66 20.27
C ALA A 276 -24.64 0.46 19.71
N GLN A 277 -23.33 0.41 19.97
CA GLN A 277 -22.37 1.31 19.33
C GLN A 277 -22.36 1.13 17.82
N MET A 278 -22.77 -0.02 17.28
CA MET A 278 -22.87 -0.21 15.83
C MET A 278 -23.89 0.72 15.14
N LYS A 279 -24.69 1.47 15.90
CA LYS A 279 -25.67 2.41 15.37
C LYS A 279 -25.02 3.41 14.42
N ILE A 280 -25.41 3.33 13.15
CA ILE A 280 -24.96 4.25 12.12
C ILE A 280 -25.90 5.45 12.09
N SER A 281 -25.39 6.63 12.44
CA SER A 281 -26.14 7.89 12.41
C SER A 281 -25.83 8.64 11.11
N GLY A 282 -26.80 9.38 10.56
CA GLY A 282 -26.60 10.12 9.31
C GLY A 282 -26.57 9.27 8.02
N LEU A 283 -26.14 8.00 8.07
CA LEU A 283 -26.36 7.04 6.97
C LEU A 283 -27.74 6.35 7.08
N SER A 284 -28.84 7.10 7.13
CA SER A 284 -30.15 6.46 7.04
C SER A 284 -30.23 5.69 5.71
N ARG A 285 -30.72 4.44 5.77
CA ARG A 285 -30.74 3.45 4.66
C ARG A 285 -31.42 3.96 3.37
N LEU A 286 -32.14 5.08 3.42
CA LEU A 286 -32.88 5.69 2.31
C LEU A 286 -32.35 7.07 1.88
N THR A 287 -31.70 7.86 2.74
CA THR A 287 -31.31 9.26 2.42
C THR A 287 -29.81 9.46 2.19
N PHE A 288 -28.97 8.51 2.60
CA PHE A 288 -27.52 8.68 2.54
C PHE A 288 -26.89 8.78 1.14
N PRO A 289 -27.35 8.02 0.12
CA PRO A 289 -26.82 8.18 -1.25
C PRO A 289 -27.02 9.60 -1.80
N TRP A 290 -27.87 10.40 -1.14
CA TRP A 290 -28.31 11.73 -1.56
C TRP A 290 -27.83 12.85 -0.64
N SER A 291 -27.14 12.57 0.47
CA SER A 291 -26.71 13.57 1.45
C SER A 291 -25.30 14.11 1.24
N SER A 292 -24.53 13.53 0.31
CA SER A 292 -23.23 14.06 -0.11
C SER A 292 -23.00 13.79 -1.59
N TRP A 293 -22.49 14.80 -2.30
CA TRP A 293 -22.14 14.70 -3.73
C TRP A 293 -21.12 13.57 -4.01
N ARG A 294 -20.32 13.17 -2.99
CA ARG A 294 -19.37 12.06 -3.06
C ARG A 294 -20.01 10.70 -3.37
N TYR A 295 -21.31 10.52 -3.09
CA TYR A 295 -22.02 9.26 -3.24
C TYR A 295 -23.01 9.24 -4.43
N TYR A 296 -22.99 10.30 -5.25
CA TYR A 296 -23.87 10.40 -6.41
C TYR A 296 -23.47 9.39 -7.50
N SER A 297 -24.44 8.67 -8.05
CA SER A 297 -24.26 7.66 -9.09
C SER A 297 -23.51 8.16 -10.34
N VAL A 298 -23.60 9.46 -10.66
CA VAL A 298 -22.85 10.09 -11.77
C VAL A 298 -21.35 10.12 -11.50
N ALA A 299 -20.93 10.39 -10.25
CA ALA A 299 -19.51 10.32 -9.88
C ALA A 299 -18.98 8.89 -10.03
N HIS A 300 -19.79 7.88 -9.72
CA HIS A 300 -19.41 6.46 -9.85
C HIS A 300 -19.27 6.02 -11.32
N VAL A 301 -20.14 6.49 -12.23
CA VAL A 301 -20.01 6.24 -13.67
C VAL A 301 -18.76 6.92 -14.24
N THR A 302 -18.46 8.14 -13.79
CA THR A 302 -17.24 8.86 -14.18
C THR A 302 -15.98 8.17 -13.64
N ILE A 303 -15.94 7.80 -12.35
CA ILE A 303 -14.83 7.03 -11.74
C ILE A 303 -14.61 5.71 -12.50
N ARG A 304 -15.69 4.95 -12.78
CA ARG A 304 -15.61 3.70 -13.55
C ARG A 304 -15.02 3.90 -14.96
N SER A 305 -15.50 4.91 -15.67
CA SER A 305 -15.04 5.20 -17.04
C SER A 305 -13.58 5.67 -17.06
N LEU A 306 -13.21 6.51 -16.09
CA LEU A 306 -11.84 6.98 -15.92
C LEU A 306 -10.88 5.84 -15.54
N GLY A 307 -11.30 4.84 -14.77
CA GLY A 307 -10.44 3.69 -14.42
C GLY A 307 -10.08 2.83 -15.61
N GLY A 308 -11.07 2.52 -16.44
CA GLY A 308 -10.84 1.81 -17.69
C GLY A 308 -9.92 2.58 -18.63
N MET A 309 -10.06 3.91 -18.70
CA MET A 309 -9.18 4.77 -19.50
C MET A 309 -7.78 4.87 -18.91
N TYR A 310 -7.66 5.01 -17.60
CA TYR A 310 -6.41 5.15 -16.87
C TYR A 310 -5.54 3.90 -17.00
N LEU A 311 -6.12 2.72 -16.77
CA LEU A 311 -5.38 1.47 -16.96
C LEU A 311 -4.95 1.29 -18.42
N LYS A 312 -5.82 1.60 -19.39
CA LYS A 312 -5.47 1.54 -20.82
C LYS A 312 -4.36 2.51 -21.21
N ALA A 313 -4.27 3.67 -20.56
CA ALA A 313 -3.19 4.63 -20.78
C ALA A 313 -1.82 4.12 -20.29
N HIS A 314 -1.84 3.17 -19.33
CA HIS A 314 -0.64 2.58 -18.74
C HIS A 314 -0.31 1.17 -19.26
N GLY A 315 -1.01 0.71 -20.31
CA GLY A 315 -0.73 -0.56 -20.97
C GLY A 315 -1.98 -1.20 -21.56
N GLN A 316 -1.79 -2.25 -22.34
CA GLN A 316 -2.94 -3.04 -22.79
C GLN A 316 -3.52 -3.84 -21.63
N LEU A 317 -4.83 -3.70 -21.42
CA LEU A 317 -5.62 -4.57 -20.56
C LEU A 317 -5.84 -5.93 -21.25
N TYR A 318 -4.76 -6.65 -21.51
CA TYR A 318 -4.84 -8.00 -22.06
C TYR A 318 -4.93 -9.01 -20.91
N ASP A 319 -5.78 -10.03 -21.06
CA ASP A 319 -5.72 -11.21 -20.21
C ASP A 319 -4.42 -11.94 -20.54
N PRO A 320 -3.43 -12.01 -19.64
CA PRO A 320 -2.11 -12.53 -19.99
C PRO A 320 -2.13 -14.00 -20.44
N ASN A 321 -3.27 -14.70 -20.34
CA ASN A 321 -3.41 -16.05 -20.88
C ASN A 321 -4.88 -16.48 -21.06
N PRO A 322 -5.51 -16.28 -22.24
CA PRO A 322 -6.85 -16.80 -22.48
C PRO A 322 -6.92 -18.34 -22.57
N GLY A 323 -5.76 -19.04 -22.63
CA GLY A 323 -5.70 -20.49 -22.90
C GLY A 323 -4.71 -21.33 -22.08
N SER A 324 -3.94 -20.76 -21.14
CA SER A 324 -3.11 -21.59 -20.25
C SER A 324 -3.21 -21.11 -18.80
N ASP A 325 -3.70 -21.99 -17.92
CA ASP A 325 -3.65 -21.74 -16.48
C ASP A 325 -2.18 -21.57 -16.06
N PRO A 326 -1.83 -20.48 -15.34
CA PRO A 326 -0.52 -20.39 -14.72
C PRO A 326 -0.48 -21.45 -13.61
N THR A 327 -0.06 -22.65 -13.99
CA THR A 327 0.28 -23.71 -13.05
C THR A 327 1.46 -23.19 -12.23
N PRO A 328 1.46 -23.31 -10.89
CA PRO A 328 2.61 -22.91 -10.10
C PRO A 328 3.80 -23.76 -10.53
N THR A 329 4.74 -23.17 -11.27
CA THR A 329 6.00 -23.83 -11.58
C THR A 329 6.75 -23.95 -10.27
N LEU A 330 7.05 -25.17 -9.85
CA LEU A 330 7.92 -25.44 -8.71
C LEU A 330 9.22 -24.62 -8.88
N THR A 331 9.58 -23.94 -7.80
CA THR A 331 10.72 -23.04 -7.62
C THR A 331 11.94 -23.37 -8.50
N PRO A 332 12.46 -22.42 -9.29
CA PRO A 332 13.83 -22.53 -9.78
C PRO A 332 14.77 -22.39 -8.60
N ASP A 333 15.66 -23.37 -8.43
CA ASP A 333 16.75 -23.32 -7.47
C ASP A 333 17.69 -22.15 -7.83
N LEU A 334 17.64 -21.08 -7.03
CA LEU A 334 18.49 -19.89 -7.18
C LEU A 334 19.88 -20.07 -6.55
N SER A 335 20.32 -21.29 -6.22
CA SER A 335 21.61 -21.53 -5.56
C SER A 335 22.77 -21.95 -6.47
N ALA A 336 22.62 -21.95 -7.81
CA ALA A 336 23.72 -22.29 -8.71
C ALA A 336 24.50 -21.05 -9.22
N PRO A 337 25.85 -21.00 -9.07
CA PRO A 337 26.67 -19.95 -9.67
C PRO A 337 26.69 -20.11 -11.20
N THR A 338 26.56 -18.98 -11.89
CA THR A 338 26.66 -18.88 -13.36
C THR A 338 28.02 -19.34 -13.84
N SER A 339 28.08 -20.53 -14.45
CA SER A 339 29.26 -20.99 -15.19
C SER A 339 29.36 -20.23 -16.52
N SER A 340 30.46 -19.50 -16.64
CA SER A 340 30.98 -18.85 -17.84
C SER A 340 31.00 -19.77 -19.06
N ASN A 341 30.44 -19.31 -20.17
CA ASN A 341 30.83 -19.81 -21.49
C ASN A 341 31.81 -18.84 -22.14
N THR A 342 32.92 -19.45 -22.50
CA THR A 342 34.11 -18.95 -23.19
C THR A 342 33.81 -18.60 -24.64
N ASP A 343 34.28 -17.44 -25.10
CA ASP A 343 34.62 -17.21 -26.50
C ASP A 343 36.03 -16.62 -26.58
N THR A 344 36.93 -17.43 -27.12
CA THR A 344 38.27 -17.06 -27.63
C THR A 344 38.18 -16.14 -28.85
N PRO A 345 39.19 -15.29 -29.08
CA PRO A 345 40.11 -15.61 -30.18
C PRO A 345 41.60 -15.44 -29.86
N SER A 346 42.40 -16.18 -30.64
CA SER A 346 43.85 -16.39 -30.61
C SER A 346 44.72 -15.16 -31.01
N PRO A 347 46.07 -15.23 -30.89
CA PRO A 347 46.89 -14.17 -30.32
C PRO A 347 47.74 -13.36 -31.32
N SER A 348 48.29 -12.24 -30.84
CA SER A 348 49.52 -11.64 -31.37
C SER A 348 50.45 -11.22 -30.24
N ALA A 349 51.68 -11.73 -30.31
CA ALA A 349 52.75 -11.57 -29.34
C ALA A 349 53.44 -10.20 -29.46
N THR A 350 53.95 -9.63 -28.36
CA THR A 350 55.33 -9.11 -28.28
C THR A 350 55.77 -9.03 -26.81
N SER A 351 57.01 -9.44 -26.60
CA SER A 351 57.84 -9.59 -25.39
C SER A 351 58.25 -8.30 -24.66
N GLY A 352 58.51 -8.39 -23.34
CA GLY A 352 59.38 -7.46 -22.59
C GLY A 352 59.31 -7.65 -21.05
N PRO A 353 60.43 -7.79 -20.29
CA PRO A 353 60.42 -8.44 -18.97
C PRO A 353 60.63 -7.53 -17.74
N LEU A 354 60.32 -8.12 -16.57
CA LEU A 354 60.81 -7.90 -15.20
C LEU A 354 60.75 -6.49 -14.56
N THR A 355 60.16 -6.40 -13.36
CA THR A 355 60.92 -6.24 -12.09
C THR A 355 60.01 -6.30 -10.85
N THR A 356 60.61 -6.82 -9.80
CA THR A 356 60.14 -7.08 -8.43
C THR A 356 60.01 -5.81 -7.58
N SER A 357 59.11 -5.78 -6.58
CA SER A 357 59.49 -5.68 -5.16
C SER A 357 58.35 -5.33 -4.18
N SER A 358 58.37 -6.05 -3.05
CA SER A 358 58.09 -5.63 -1.66
C SER A 358 56.70 -5.12 -1.23
N SER A 359 56.04 -5.94 -0.42
CA SER A 359 55.33 -5.51 0.82
C SER A 359 56.36 -5.13 1.91
N PRO A 360 56.00 -4.44 3.02
CA PRO A 360 55.34 -5.15 4.14
C PRO A 360 54.42 -4.33 5.10
N SER A 361 53.68 -5.10 5.92
CA SER A 361 53.33 -4.87 7.35
C SER A 361 52.13 -3.96 7.70
N THR A 362 51.03 -4.53 8.26
CA THR A 362 50.60 -4.56 9.70
C THR A 362 50.23 -3.17 10.27
N SER A 363 49.11 -2.88 10.92
CA SER A 363 48.24 -3.61 11.86
C SER A 363 46.94 -2.79 12.14
N PRO A 364 45.94 -3.35 12.87
CA PRO A 364 44.55 -2.87 12.87
C PRO A 364 44.22 -1.86 13.98
N ILE A 365 43.23 -0.99 13.73
CA ILE A 365 42.61 -0.15 14.77
C ILE A 365 41.22 -0.73 15.09
N ASN A 366 41.14 -1.30 16.30
CA ASN A 366 39.90 -1.56 17.03
C ASN A 366 39.35 -0.24 17.57
N THR A 367 38.04 -0.01 17.43
CA THR A 367 37.30 0.95 18.25
C THR A 367 36.06 0.24 18.83
N PRO A 368 35.83 0.31 20.16
CA PRO A 368 34.88 -0.56 20.84
C PRO A 368 33.43 -0.06 20.78
N ILE A 369 32.55 -1.04 20.86
CA ILE A 369 31.12 -0.97 21.16
C ILE A 369 30.93 -0.35 22.55
N ALA A 370 30.13 0.71 22.64
CA ALA A 370 29.62 1.24 23.91
C ALA A 370 28.17 0.78 24.11
N THR A 371 28.03 -0.20 24.99
CA THR A 371 26.78 -0.61 25.64
C THR A 371 26.47 0.42 26.74
N LEU A 372 25.26 0.97 26.76
CA LEU A 372 24.76 1.71 27.92
C LEU A 372 23.46 1.05 28.38
N GLY A 373 23.56 0.43 29.56
CA GLY A 373 22.47 -0.22 30.26
C GLY A 373 21.61 0.77 31.05
N ASN A 374 20.42 0.26 31.38
CA ASN A 374 19.49 0.78 32.37
C ASN A 374 20.15 1.01 33.74
N ASP A 375 19.74 2.09 34.44
CA ASP A 375 19.21 1.97 35.81
C ASP A 375 18.59 3.29 36.35
N ILE A 376 17.27 3.21 36.63
CA ILE A 376 16.59 3.51 37.92
C ILE A 376 16.66 4.93 38.57
N SER A 377 15.49 5.60 38.66
CA SER A 377 14.69 5.91 39.90
C SER A 377 13.93 7.25 39.90
N GLN A 378 12.61 7.09 40.13
CA GLN A 378 11.65 7.87 40.93
C GLN A 378 12.00 9.29 41.43
N SER A 379 11.10 10.26 41.16
CA SER A 379 10.37 11.01 42.20
C SER A 379 9.38 12.03 41.60
N ALA A 380 8.12 11.99 42.04
CA ALA A 380 7.14 13.08 41.93
C ALA A 380 7.42 14.18 42.97
N PRO A 381 6.78 15.36 42.88
CA PRO A 381 5.59 15.58 43.71
C PRO A 381 4.50 16.49 43.11
N SER A 382 3.40 16.59 43.85
CA SER A 382 2.06 17.09 43.56
C SER A 382 1.73 18.48 44.15
N SER A 383 0.95 19.27 43.39
CA SER A 383 -0.14 20.22 43.79
C SER A 383 0.16 21.47 44.69
N PRO A 384 -0.75 22.48 44.88
CA PRO A 384 -2.12 22.69 44.34
C PRO A 384 -2.47 24.12 43.81
N PHE A 385 -3.65 24.19 43.16
CA PHE A 385 -4.63 25.28 42.85
C PHE A 385 -4.71 26.55 43.76
N PRO A 386 -5.31 27.68 43.31
CA PRO A 386 -6.78 27.86 43.35
C PRO A 386 -7.46 28.61 42.18
N SER A 387 -8.76 28.32 42.09
CA SER A 387 -9.82 28.89 41.27
C SER A 387 -10.36 30.24 41.78
N SER A 388 -10.86 31.10 40.88
CA SER A 388 -12.01 32.00 41.18
C SER A 388 -12.78 32.39 39.92
N SER A 389 -14.07 32.67 40.13
CA SER A 389 -15.21 32.59 39.22
C SER A 389 -15.76 33.94 38.71
N ALA A 390 -16.27 33.93 37.47
CA ALA A 390 -17.56 34.44 36.96
C ALA A 390 -18.00 35.93 37.04
N SER A 391 -18.78 36.30 35.99
CA SER A 391 -19.74 37.43 35.79
C SER A 391 -19.22 38.64 34.99
N ALA A 392 -19.90 39.27 34.02
CA ALA A 392 -21.07 39.00 33.16
C ALA A 392 -21.21 40.16 32.10
N SER A 393 -21.79 39.85 30.94
CA SER A 393 -22.71 40.68 30.09
C SER A 393 -22.25 41.91 29.25
N ALA A 394 -22.20 41.67 27.92
CA ALA A 394 -22.86 42.38 26.78
C ALA A 394 -22.46 43.83 26.36
N PRO A 395 -22.89 44.32 25.17
CA PRO A 395 -22.67 43.82 23.80
C PRO A 395 -22.14 44.92 22.84
N LEU A 396 -21.64 44.57 21.64
CA LEU A 396 -21.42 45.55 20.56
C LEU A 396 -21.76 44.97 19.18
N THR A 397 -22.47 45.81 18.42
CA THR A 397 -23.23 45.56 17.21
C THR A 397 -22.41 45.75 15.93
N THR A 398 -22.55 44.78 15.02
CA THR A 398 -22.69 44.84 13.54
C THR A 398 -22.02 45.97 12.71
N THR A 399 -21.23 45.57 11.71
CA THR A 399 -21.39 45.95 10.28
C THR A 399 -20.68 44.94 9.34
N PRO A 400 -21.29 44.51 8.22
CA PRO A 400 -20.65 43.69 7.18
C PRO A 400 -20.05 44.53 6.04
N PRO A 401 -19.06 44.02 5.29
CA PRO A 401 -18.45 44.76 4.18
C PRO A 401 -19.27 44.68 2.87
N THR A 402 -19.27 45.81 2.16
CA THR A 402 -19.90 46.11 0.87
C THR A 402 -19.25 45.35 -0.31
N PRO A 403 -20.00 44.92 -1.35
CA PRO A 403 -19.44 44.25 -2.53
C PRO A 403 -18.83 45.23 -3.54
N PRO A 404 -17.83 44.84 -4.34
CA PRO A 404 -17.33 45.69 -5.41
C PRO A 404 -18.20 45.61 -6.67
N THR A 405 -18.24 46.76 -7.33
CA THR A 405 -19.04 47.16 -8.49
C THR A 405 -18.60 46.49 -9.79
N THR A 406 -19.59 46.16 -10.63
CA THR A 406 -19.46 45.69 -12.02
C THR A 406 -18.84 46.76 -12.92
N THR A 407 -17.82 46.40 -13.70
CA THR A 407 -17.41 47.16 -14.89
C THR A 407 -17.37 46.22 -16.09
N THR A 408 -18.11 46.60 -17.13
CA THR A 408 -18.32 45.86 -18.37
C THR A 408 -17.13 46.04 -19.31
N THR A 409 -16.48 44.97 -19.73
CA THR A 409 -15.68 44.95 -20.97
C THR A 409 -15.85 43.61 -21.69
N ASN A 410 -16.37 43.67 -22.90
CA ASN A 410 -16.39 42.59 -23.89
C ASN A 410 -14.96 42.13 -24.23
N SER A 411 -14.69 40.83 -24.23
CA SER A 411 -14.06 40.13 -25.37
C SER A 411 -13.78 38.64 -25.08
N THR A 412 -14.16 37.82 -26.06
CA THR A 412 -13.60 36.48 -26.36
C THR A 412 -13.93 35.32 -25.41
N LEU A 413 -14.96 34.55 -25.79
CA LEU A 413 -15.22 33.18 -25.33
C LEU A 413 -14.01 32.27 -25.64
N ARG A 414 -13.07 32.14 -24.70
CA ARG A 414 -12.21 30.96 -24.64
C ARG A 414 -12.98 29.84 -23.95
N ARG A 415 -13.23 28.77 -24.70
CA ARG A 415 -13.70 27.48 -24.18
C ARG A 415 -12.67 27.00 -23.15
N LEU A 416 -12.94 27.23 -21.86
CA LEU A 416 -12.22 26.60 -20.77
C LEU A 416 -12.56 25.11 -20.78
N SER A 417 -11.75 24.32 -21.50
CA SER A 417 -11.69 22.88 -21.30
C SER A 417 -11.03 22.65 -19.94
N LEU A 418 -11.84 22.58 -18.88
CA LEU A 418 -11.42 22.02 -17.60
C LEU A 418 -11.15 20.53 -17.82
N THR A 419 -9.94 20.23 -18.27
CA THR A 419 -9.44 18.86 -18.35
C THR A 419 -8.98 18.52 -16.94
N ILE A 420 -9.88 17.97 -16.13
CA ILE A 420 -9.51 17.40 -14.84
C ILE A 420 -8.64 16.17 -15.15
N SER A 421 -7.35 16.22 -14.82
CA SER A 421 -6.47 15.06 -14.97
C SER A 421 -7.00 13.89 -14.14
N PRO A 422 -6.99 12.65 -14.64
CA PRO A 422 -7.27 11.45 -13.83
C PRO A 422 -6.48 11.46 -12.50
N ASP A 423 -5.25 11.96 -12.50
CA ASP A 423 -4.39 12.05 -11.31
C ASP A 423 -4.98 12.95 -10.20
N PHE A 424 -5.83 13.93 -10.54
CA PHE A 424 -6.47 14.80 -9.56
C PHE A 424 -7.62 14.11 -8.81
N LEU A 425 -8.34 13.20 -9.48
CA LEU A 425 -9.39 12.38 -8.87
C LEU A 425 -8.82 11.18 -8.09
N MET A 426 -7.59 10.78 -8.41
CA MET A 426 -6.81 9.76 -7.71
C MET A 426 -6.08 10.32 -6.48
N ARG A 427 -6.20 11.62 -6.19
CA ARG A 427 -5.82 12.17 -4.89
C ARG A 427 -6.83 11.68 -3.86
N GLU A 428 -6.52 10.54 -3.26
CA GLU A 428 -7.19 10.08 -2.05
C GLU A 428 -6.99 11.11 -0.95
N ASN A 429 -8.04 11.91 -0.71
CA ASN A 429 -8.10 13.02 0.25
C ASN A 429 -6.92 14.01 0.18
N PRO A 430 -7.07 15.17 -0.48
CA PRO A 430 -6.48 16.37 0.10
C PRO A 430 -7.22 16.59 1.43
N GLU A 431 -6.53 16.44 2.56
CA GLU A 431 -6.97 17.05 3.82
C GLU A 431 -7.25 18.55 3.63
#